data_AF-A0A959T6E8-F1
#
_entry.id   AF-A0A959T6E8-F1
#
_cell.length_a   1.000
_cell.length_b   1.000
_cell.length_c   1.000
_cell.angle_alpha   90.00
_cell.angle_beta   90.00
_cell.angle_gamma   90.00
#
_symmetry.space_group_name_H-M   'P 1'
#
loop_
_entity.id
_entity.type
_entity.pdbx_description
1 polymer ?
#
loop_
_entity_poly.entity_id
_entity_poly.type
_entity_poly.pdbx_seq_one_letter_code
_entity_poly.pdbx_strand_id
1 'polypeptide(L)' 'MIVSAIAAVAENGIIGHKGDLPWHLPDDLKYFQRITKGHHVITGRK' A
#
# COMPACT_ATOMS: atom_id res chain seq x y z
N MET A 1 -11.66 -18.84 -1.20
CA MET A 1 -11.20 -17.48 -1.54
C MET A 1 -10.26 -17.03 -0.43
N ILE A 2 -9.07 -16.55 -0.75
CA ILE A 2 -8.12 -16.02 0.25
C ILE A 2 -8.27 -14.50 0.26
N VAL A 3 -8.40 -13.92 1.45
CA VAL A 3 -8.39 -12.47 1.66
C VAL A 3 -7.02 -12.09 2.20
N SER A 4 -6.35 -11.16 1.52
CA SER A 4 -5.00 -10.71 1.85
C SER A 4 -4.98 -9.20 2.05
N ALA A 5 -4.06 -8.72 2.89
CA ALA A 5 -3.77 -7.31 3.08
C ALA A 5 -2.30 -7.03 2.76
N ILE A 6 -2.02 -5.87 2.18
CA ILE A 6 -0.68 -5.38 1.87
C ILE A 6 -0.63 -3.89 2.25
N ALA A 7 0.41 -3.49 2.98
CA ALA A 7 0.62 -2.10 3.40
C ALA A 7 2.12 -1.82 3.55
N ALA A 8 2.54 -0.62 3.18
CA ALA A 8 3.84 -0.08 3.55
C ALA A 8 3.72 0.59 4.93
N VAL A 9 4.61 0.22 5.86
CA VAL A 9 4.54 0.62 7.27
C VAL A 9 5.91 1.15 7.68
N ALA A 10 5.95 2.38 8.19
CA ALA A 10 7.17 2.95 8.77
C ALA A 10 7.53 2.23 10.08
N GLU A 11 8.76 2.40 10.56
CA GLU A 11 9.24 1.77 11.82
C GLU A 11 8.38 2.11 13.04
N ASN A 12 7.74 3.28 13.03
CA ASN A 12 6.82 3.75 14.08
C ASN A 12 5.35 3.36 13.84
N GLY A 13 5.06 2.49 12.87
CA GLY A 13 3.71 2.00 12.56
C GLY A 13 2.87 2.92 11.67
N ILE A 14 3.41 4.06 11.22
CA ILE A 14 2.66 5.00 10.36
C ILE A 14 2.53 4.44 8.92
N ILE A 15 1.32 4.51 8.36
CA ILE A 15 1.00 4.10 6.98
C ILE A 15 0.59 5.27 6.06
N GLY A 16 0.50 6.48 6.62
CA GLY A 16 0.01 7.67 5.93
C GLY A 16 -0.03 8.87 6.87
N HIS A 17 0.05 10.07 6.32
CA HIS A 17 -0.06 11.33 7.06
C HIS A 17 -0.89 12.34 6.26
N LYS A 18 -1.98 12.85 6.86
CA LYS A 18 -2.88 13.86 6.26
C LYS A 18 -3.47 13.48 4.87
N GLY A 19 -3.65 12.19 4.60
CA GLY A 19 -4.20 11.70 3.32
C GLY A 19 -3.14 11.31 2.29
N ASP A 20 -1.88 11.61 2.57
CA ASP A 20 -0.76 11.31 1.69
C ASP A 20 0.19 10.27 2.31
N LEU A 21 1.04 9.70 1.47
CA LEU A 21 2.21 8.95 1.94
C LEU A 21 3.27 9.96 2.40
N PRO A 22 3.80 9.84 3.64
CA PRO A 22 4.82 10.77 4.13
C PRO A 22 6.20 10.53 3.50
N TRP A 23 6.28 9.64 2.50
CA TRP A 23 7.50 9.23 1.83
C TRP A 23 7.30 9.12 0.32
N HIS A 24 8.40 9.23 -0.41
CA HIS A 24 8.44 8.98 -1.85
C HIS A 24 9.38 7.81 -2.14
N LEU A 25 8.83 6.60 -2.21
CA LEU A 25 9.55 5.37 -2.54
C LEU A 25 8.97 4.75 -3.82
N PRO A 26 9.50 5.09 -5.01
CA PRO A 26 9.02 4.54 -6.27
C PRO A 26 9.10 3.00 -6.34
N ASP A 27 10.11 2.41 -5.69
CA ASP A 27 10.30 0.95 -5.69
C ASP A 27 9.26 0.23 -4.84
N ASP A 28 8.73 0.87 -3.78
CA ASP A 28 7.60 0.35 -2.99
C ASP A 28 6.32 0.31 -3.84
N LEU A 29 6.05 1.37 -4.62
CA LEU A 29 4.93 1.39 -5.57
C LEU A 29 5.06 0.32 -6.66
N LYS A 30 6.27 0.11 -7.21
CA LYS A 30 6.52 -0.98 -8.17
C LYS A 30 6.30 -2.35 -7.54
N TYR A 31 6.72 -2.53 -6.29
CA TYR A 31 6.48 -3.77 -5.55
C TYR A 31 4.97 -4.01 -5.37
N PHE A 32 4.23 -3.02 -4.87
CA PHE A 32 2.77 -3.09 -4.71
C PHE A 32 2.08 -3.47 -6.01
N GLN A 33 2.42 -2.78 -7.11
CA GLN A 33 1.88 -3.10 -8.44
C GLN A 33 2.19 -4.53 -8.86
N ARG A 34 3.43 -4.99 -8.68
CA ARG A 34 3.83 -6.36 -9.05
C ARG A 34 3.05 -7.42 -8.27
N ILE A 35 2.82 -7.20 -6.97
CA ILE A 35 2.13 -8.17 -6.10
C ILE A 35 0.62 -8.17 -6.33
N THR A 36 0.02 -7.02 -6.58
CA THR A 36 -1.43 -6.89 -6.73
C THR A 36 -1.93 -7.09 -8.16
N LYS A 37 -1.04 -7.05 -9.16
CA LYS A 37 -1.39 -7.28 -10.56
C LYS A 37 -2.08 -8.63 -10.75
N GLY A 38 -3.26 -8.62 -11.37
CA GLY A 38 -4.08 -9.82 -11.59
C GLY A 38 -5.04 -10.15 -10.45
N HIS A 39 -5.04 -9.37 -9.37
CA HIS A 39 -5.98 -9.50 -8.25
C HIS A 39 -6.96 -8.33 -8.20
N HIS A 40 -8.10 -8.54 -7.54
CA HIS A 40 -9.01 -7.45 -7.19
C HIS A 40 -8.40 -6.65 -6.04
N VAL A 41 -8.15 -5.36 -6.27
CA VAL A 41 -7.66 -4.44 -5.25
C VAL A 41 -8.84 -3.65 -4.70
N ILE A 42 -9.01 -3.67 -3.39
CA ILE A 42 -10.06 -2.93 -2.68
C ILE A 42 -9.36 -1.86 -1.83
N THR A 43 -9.70 -0.59 -2.04
CA THR A 43 -9.15 0.55 -1.31
C THR A 43 -10.26 1.33 -0.60
N GLY A 44 -9.90 2.09 0.45
CA GLY A 44 -10.81 3.07 1.06
C GLY A 44 -11.04 4.28 0.14
N ARG A 45 -12.09 5.08 0.44
CA ARG A 45 -12.51 6.26 -0.34
C ARG A 45 -11.76 7.57 0.01
N LYS A 46 -10.98 7.59 1.08
CA LYS A 46 -10.45 8.85 1.64
C LYS A 46 -9.45 9.55 0.74
#